data_AF-A0AB36YMP5-F1
#
_entry.id   AF-A0AB36YMP5-F1
#
_cell.length_a   1.000
_cell.length_b   1.000
_cell.length_c   1.000
_cell.angle_alpha   90.00
_cell.angle_beta   90.00
_cell.angle_gamma   90.00
#
_symmetry.space_group_name_H-M   'P 1'
#
loop_
_entity.id
_entity.type
_entity.pdbx_description
1 polymer ?
#
loop_
_entity_poly.entity_id
_entity_poly.type
_entity_poly.pdbx_seq_one_letter_code
_entity_poly.pdbx_strand_id
1 'polypeptide(L)'
;MTVFKAANVEDAVALAESFKAEGRYDWFRGQLREWMPSSSLERKVLHDPVAKSQLDEKLLRFTNWVIEQPALAYLAEEEHVDSLFAVLQHYGFPTNYIDFSTEPTIAGFFASDTQSPPEEPGNCVIYCLDTSDLKEFYSHLPPSVEGIALIAEPVTVNVPNLWRLESQHGHFLFANHPWYQIYDMDRIVFPWSGAPAFPSREQIYPSHKSALEQTLDTYFFNERRIENHAMLRAIAEEQGKQSLFRNIYIETPETYDSDSFVAPLSPTAQWSDEALEPWRVNPNEQFYSTVGRHMPLPLRNGATAPSLADQVKHSIRGALNTQRGLRAQAVEWIFTGLPEEVDEALLRSTARQAWNGMRNLPYTNEDIACAISALINFCSIPDCYSPEGYKVDRAFQEWIPDAIYIEFGYQGDSYSKAYCSASQMFNALDPAWISSLKDPGSVLSIVGAFRKTHDPRLMFDFSQLSSIFAREIIPSQLAMKRSLVLYNPADLVVLNIS
;
A
#
# COMPACT_ATOMS: atom_id res chain seq x y z
N MET A 1 -25.84 -23.75 21.39
CA MET A 1 -25.88 -22.33 20.95
C MET A 1 -26.92 -21.52 21.73
N THR A 2 -26.52 -20.38 22.29
CA THR A 2 -27.37 -19.34 22.91
C THR A 2 -27.42 -18.10 22.03
N VAL A 3 -28.63 -17.54 21.84
CA VAL A 3 -28.83 -16.29 21.09
C VAL A 3 -29.27 -15.19 22.05
N PHE A 4 -28.41 -14.18 22.22
CA PHE A 4 -28.70 -12.98 22.99
C PHE A 4 -29.25 -11.88 22.07
N LYS A 5 -30.10 -11.00 22.61
CA LYS A 5 -30.68 -9.89 21.85
C LYS A 5 -30.27 -8.56 22.45
N ALA A 6 -29.92 -7.61 21.60
CA ALA A 6 -29.64 -6.23 21.95
C ALA A 6 -30.49 -5.28 21.09
N ALA A 7 -30.71 -4.04 21.55
CA ALA A 7 -31.57 -3.09 20.84
C ALA A 7 -30.87 -2.38 19.68
N ASN A 8 -29.54 -2.25 19.72
CA ASN A 8 -28.68 -1.58 18.76
C ASN A 8 -27.23 -2.08 18.89
N VAL A 9 -26.31 -1.51 18.11
CA VAL A 9 -24.88 -1.88 18.15
C VAL A 9 -24.23 -1.54 19.50
N GLU A 10 -24.56 -0.41 20.12
CA GLU A 10 -23.98 0.02 21.40
C GLU A 10 -24.32 -0.97 22.53
N ASP A 11 -25.59 -1.39 22.62
CA ASP A 11 -26.05 -2.38 23.59
C ASP A 11 -25.42 -3.76 23.31
N ALA A 12 -25.23 -4.11 22.04
CA ALA A 12 -24.60 -5.37 21.65
C ALA A 12 -23.12 -5.41 22.06
N VAL A 13 -22.40 -4.30 21.84
CA VAL A 13 -21.00 -4.13 22.27
C VAL A 13 -20.90 -4.18 23.79
N ALA A 14 -21.75 -3.46 24.53
CA ALA A 14 -21.74 -3.48 25.98
C ALA A 14 -21.98 -4.88 26.56
N LEU A 15 -22.87 -5.66 25.93
CA LEU A 15 -23.11 -7.04 26.31
C LEU A 15 -21.88 -7.93 26.03
N ALA A 16 -21.25 -7.79 24.86
CA ALA A 16 -20.03 -8.51 24.53
C ALA A 16 -18.85 -8.15 25.46
N GLU A 17 -18.70 -6.88 25.84
CA GLU A 17 -17.73 -6.44 26.84
C GLU A 17 -18.00 -7.06 28.22
N SER A 18 -19.27 -7.15 28.64
CA SER A 18 -19.63 -7.82 29.89
C SER A 18 -19.26 -9.30 29.86
N PHE A 19 -19.51 -10.00 28.75
CA PHE A 19 -19.15 -11.40 28.60
C PHE A 19 -17.63 -11.61 28.58
N LYS A 20 -16.87 -10.70 27.94
CA LYS A 20 -15.40 -10.69 27.99
C LYS A 20 -14.89 -10.52 29.42
N ALA A 21 -15.46 -9.56 30.15
CA ALA A 21 -15.08 -9.28 31.55
C ALA A 21 -15.43 -10.43 32.51
N GLU A 22 -16.52 -11.15 32.24
CA GLU A 22 -16.91 -12.38 32.95
C GLU A 22 -16.03 -13.58 32.59
N GLY A 23 -15.15 -13.46 31.57
CA GLY A 23 -14.30 -14.54 31.08
C GLY A 23 -15.06 -15.61 30.30
N ARG A 24 -16.25 -15.28 29.75
CA ARG A 24 -17.10 -16.24 29.02
C ARG A 24 -16.68 -16.41 27.57
N TYR A 25 -16.18 -15.36 26.94
CA TYR A 25 -15.70 -15.37 25.57
C TYR A 25 -14.51 -14.43 25.46
N ASP A 26 -13.51 -14.79 24.66
CA ASP A 26 -12.30 -13.98 24.47
C ASP A 26 -12.20 -13.41 23.05
N TRP A 27 -12.86 -14.02 22.06
CA TRP A 27 -12.82 -13.60 20.65
C TRP A 27 -14.21 -13.26 20.11
N PHE A 28 -14.26 -12.24 19.25
CA PHE A 28 -15.51 -11.66 18.72
C PHE A 28 -15.43 -11.44 17.22
N ARG A 29 -16.52 -11.71 16.50
CA ARG A 29 -16.63 -11.45 15.05
C ARG A 29 -17.94 -10.74 14.74
N GLY A 30 -17.85 -9.56 14.14
CA GLY A 30 -18.99 -8.82 13.64
C GLY A 30 -19.38 -9.18 12.22
N GLN A 31 -20.68 -9.30 11.94
CA GLN A 31 -21.20 -9.38 10.58
C GLN A 31 -22.49 -8.57 10.43
N LEU A 32 -22.64 -7.90 9.29
CA LEU A 32 -23.84 -7.14 8.90
C LEU A 32 -25.13 -7.97 8.93
N ARG A 33 -25.00 -9.29 8.77
CA ARG A 33 -26.08 -10.27 8.76
C ARG A 33 -25.67 -11.51 9.54
N GLU A 34 -26.67 -12.27 9.98
CA GLU A 34 -26.53 -13.63 10.51
C GLU A 34 -26.09 -14.65 9.43
N TRP A 35 -25.07 -14.33 8.64
CA TRP A 35 -24.44 -15.23 7.69
C TRP A 35 -23.60 -16.27 8.43
N MET A 36 -23.40 -17.43 7.81
CA MET A 36 -22.47 -18.41 8.39
C MET A 36 -21.06 -17.83 8.45
N PRO A 37 -20.29 -18.06 9.54
CA PRO A 37 -18.93 -17.58 9.70
C PRO A 37 -17.94 -18.47 8.90
N SER A 38 -18.20 -18.61 7.60
CA SER A 38 -17.38 -19.34 6.63
C SER A 38 -16.14 -18.54 6.22
N SER A 39 -15.06 -19.24 5.85
CA SER A 39 -13.85 -18.61 5.33
C SER A 39 -14.07 -17.96 3.96
N SER A 40 -13.14 -17.09 3.54
CA SER A 40 -13.21 -16.47 2.21
C SER A 40 -12.94 -17.48 1.09
N LEU A 41 -12.06 -18.46 1.33
CA LEU A 41 -11.79 -19.55 0.38
C LEU A 41 -12.99 -20.47 0.22
N GLU A 42 -13.64 -20.86 1.32
CA GLU A 42 -14.85 -21.70 1.28
C GLU A 42 -15.92 -21.04 0.39
N ARG A 43 -16.23 -19.76 0.63
CA ARG A 43 -17.18 -19.01 -0.20
C ARG A 43 -16.76 -18.95 -1.67
N LYS A 44 -15.48 -18.73 -1.94
CA LYS A 44 -14.98 -18.61 -3.32
C LYS A 44 -15.11 -19.94 -4.09
N VAL A 45 -14.67 -21.05 -3.50
CA VAL A 45 -14.66 -22.37 -4.14
C VAL A 45 -16.08 -22.92 -4.30
N LEU A 46 -17.00 -22.63 -3.36
CA LEU A 46 -18.42 -22.98 -3.50
C LEU A 46 -19.05 -22.34 -4.76
N HIS A 47 -18.64 -21.13 -5.11
CA HIS A 47 -19.16 -20.42 -6.29
C HIS A 47 -18.40 -20.71 -7.57
N ASP A 48 -17.11 -21.02 -7.48
CA ASP A 48 -16.23 -21.26 -8.63
C ASP A 48 -15.22 -22.39 -8.32
N PRO A 49 -15.57 -23.65 -8.65
CA PRO A 49 -14.69 -24.78 -8.41
C PRO A 49 -13.36 -24.74 -9.18
N VAL A 50 -13.29 -23.98 -10.29
CA VAL A 50 -12.06 -23.82 -11.10
C VAL A 50 -11.12 -22.78 -10.49
N ALA A 51 -11.61 -21.95 -9.56
CA ALA A 51 -10.81 -20.93 -8.87
C ALA A 51 -9.62 -21.50 -8.10
N LYS A 52 -9.67 -22.75 -7.65
CA LYS A 52 -8.60 -23.34 -6.82
C LYS A 52 -7.24 -23.32 -7.53
N SER A 53 -7.17 -23.80 -8.77
CA SER A 53 -5.90 -23.82 -9.53
C SER A 53 -5.35 -22.41 -9.79
N GLN A 54 -6.22 -21.43 -10.03
CA GLN A 54 -5.80 -20.02 -10.19
C GLN A 54 -5.28 -19.42 -8.88
N LEU A 55 -5.84 -19.81 -7.74
CA LEU A 55 -5.38 -19.39 -6.42
C LEU A 55 -4.01 -20.02 -6.10
N ASP A 56 -3.80 -21.30 -6.44
CA ASP A 56 -2.52 -21.98 -6.24
C ASP A 56 -1.40 -21.29 -7.04
N GLU A 57 -1.65 -20.90 -8.30
CA GLU A 57 -0.69 -20.14 -9.11
C GLU A 57 -0.37 -18.76 -8.52
N LYS A 58 -1.37 -18.06 -8.01
CA LYS A 58 -1.19 -16.75 -7.35
C LYS A 58 -0.40 -16.89 -6.06
N LEU A 59 -0.71 -17.90 -5.24
CA LEU A 59 0.02 -18.20 -4.02
C LEU A 59 1.49 -18.49 -4.32
N LEU A 60 1.78 -19.31 -5.34
CA LEU A 60 3.15 -19.60 -5.76
C LEU A 60 3.91 -18.33 -6.19
N ARG A 61 3.27 -17.43 -6.97
CA ARG A 61 3.89 -16.15 -7.34
C ARG A 61 4.17 -15.28 -6.13
N PHE A 62 3.24 -15.19 -5.18
CA PHE A 62 3.43 -14.41 -3.97
C PHE A 62 4.56 -14.97 -3.11
N THR A 63 4.59 -16.29 -2.88
CA THR A 63 5.65 -16.94 -2.11
C THR A 63 7.02 -16.73 -2.76
N ASN A 64 7.13 -16.87 -4.08
CA ASN A 64 8.38 -16.61 -4.80
C ASN A 64 8.83 -15.15 -4.63
N TRP A 65 7.90 -14.20 -4.77
CA TRP A 65 8.19 -12.78 -4.58
C TRP A 65 8.66 -12.48 -3.15
N VAL A 66 7.97 -13.03 -2.14
CA VAL A 66 8.33 -12.86 -0.72
C VAL A 66 9.75 -13.34 -0.43
N ILE A 67 10.17 -14.47 -1.02
CA ILE A 67 11.54 -15.01 -0.88
C ILE A 67 12.59 -14.04 -1.44
N GLU A 68 12.26 -13.33 -2.53
CA GLU A 68 13.14 -12.35 -3.16
C GLU A 68 13.20 -11.01 -2.40
N GLN A 69 12.32 -10.78 -1.43
CA GLN A 69 12.29 -9.58 -0.61
C GLN A 69 12.94 -9.82 0.76
N PRO A 70 14.16 -9.30 1.04
CA PRO A 70 14.87 -9.60 2.30
C PRO A 70 14.08 -9.29 3.56
N ALA A 71 13.29 -8.21 3.56
CA ALA A 71 12.45 -7.82 4.70
C ALA A 71 11.23 -8.73 4.93
N LEU A 72 10.90 -9.60 3.97
CA LEU A 72 9.73 -10.46 4.01
C LEU A 72 10.05 -11.95 3.88
N ALA A 73 11.27 -12.32 3.51
CA ALA A 73 11.67 -13.71 3.25
C ALA A 73 11.30 -14.68 4.39
N TYR A 74 11.31 -14.23 5.65
CA TYR A 74 10.88 -15.02 6.80
C TYR A 74 9.44 -15.54 6.70
N LEU A 75 8.54 -14.82 6.00
CA LEU A 75 7.15 -15.25 5.80
C LEU A 75 7.04 -16.53 4.97
N ALA A 76 8.08 -16.92 4.23
CA ALA A 76 8.12 -18.16 3.47
C ALA A 76 8.49 -19.39 4.32
N GLU A 77 8.91 -19.20 5.57
CA GLU A 77 9.25 -20.28 6.50
C GLU A 77 7.98 -20.94 7.07
N GLU A 78 8.03 -22.26 7.30
CA GLU A 78 6.86 -23.05 7.72
C GLU A 78 6.24 -22.54 9.04
N GLU A 79 7.07 -22.09 9.97
CA GLU A 79 6.65 -21.51 11.26
C GLU A 79 5.92 -20.16 11.12
N HIS A 80 5.96 -19.54 9.95
CA HIS A 80 5.33 -18.25 9.65
C HIS A 80 4.18 -18.35 8.64
N VAL A 81 3.69 -19.56 8.34
CA VAL A 81 2.60 -19.79 7.38
C VAL A 81 1.34 -18.97 7.71
N ASP A 82 0.98 -18.88 8.99
CA ASP A 82 -0.17 -18.07 9.44
C ASP A 82 0.03 -16.58 9.15
N SER A 83 1.27 -16.10 9.32
CA SER A 83 1.63 -14.70 9.05
C SER A 83 1.55 -14.41 7.55
N LEU A 84 2.03 -15.32 6.70
CA LEU A 84 1.90 -15.23 5.24
C LEU A 84 0.42 -15.12 4.82
N PHE A 85 -0.45 -15.98 5.36
CA PHE A 85 -1.87 -15.95 5.04
C PHE A 85 -2.59 -14.73 5.61
N ALA A 86 -2.18 -14.20 6.77
CA ALA A 86 -2.69 -12.94 7.28
C ALA A 86 -2.38 -11.77 6.34
N VAL A 87 -1.16 -11.72 5.76
CA VAL A 87 -0.83 -10.74 4.71
C VAL A 87 -1.71 -10.92 3.48
N LEU A 88 -1.82 -12.14 2.96
CA LEU A 88 -2.63 -12.44 1.78
C LEU A 88 -4.11 -12.05 1.98
N GLN A 89 -4.69 -12.41 3.12
CA GLN A 89 -6.07 -12.08 3.48
C GLN A 89 -6.31 -10.57 3.58
N HIS A 90 -5.36 -9.83 4.17
CA HIS A 90 -5.44 -8.37 4.24
C HIS A 90 -5.62 -7.73 2.85
N TYR A 91 -4.96 -8.30 1.83
CA TYR A 91 -5.02 -7.84 0.43
C TYR A 91 -6.10 -8.54 -0.39
N GLY A 92 -7.03 -9.24 0.25
CA GLY A 92 -8.22 -9.81 -0.39
C GLY A 92 -8.01 -11.16 -1.06
N PHE A 93 -6.88 -11.82 -0.82
CA PHE A 93 -6.69 -13.20 -1.26
C PHE A 93 -7.62 -14.14 -0.45
N PRO A 94 -8.41 -15.02 -1.10
CA PRO A 94 -9.24 -15.99 -0.40
C PRO A 94 -8.41 -17.02 0.39
N THR A 95 -8.66 -17.15 1.69
CA THR A 95 -7.95 -18.07 2.60
C THR A 95 -8.94 -18.91 3.43
N ASN A 96 -8.39 -19.92 4.14
CA ASN A 96 -9.11 -20.70 5.15
C ASN A 96 -9.18 -20.03 6.54
N TYR A 97 -8.72 -18.78 6.65
CA TYR A 97 -8.72 -18.04 7.90
C TYR A 97 -9.96 -17.15 7.97
N ILE A 98 -10.54 -17.07 9.16
CA ILE A 98 -11.75 -16.31 9.44
C ILE A 98 -11.38 -15.21 10.44
N ASP A 99 -11.67 -13.95 10.10
CA ASP A 99 -11.31 -12.82 10.96
C ASP A 99 -12.10 -12.81 12.27
N PHE A 100 -11.40 -12.69 13.37
CA PHE A 100 -11.89 -12.37 14.69
C PHE A 100 -11.12 -11.16 15.23
N SER A 101 -11.65 -10.56 16.28
CA SER A 101 -10.97 -9.55 17.08
C SER A 101 -11.11 -9.91 18.54
N THR A 102 -10.12 -9.56 19.36
CA THR A 102 -10.27 -9.63 20.81
C THR A 102 -11.09 -8.46 21.35
N GLU A 103 -11.39 -7.44 20.54
CA GLU A 103 -12.10 -6.24 20.98
C GLU A 103 -13.57 -6.23 20.54
N PRO A 104 -14.53 -6.28 21.49
CA PRO A 104 -15.96 -6.21 21.19
C PRO A 104 -16.38 -5.00 20.37
N THR A 105 -15.76 -3.85 20.60
CA THR A 105 -16.02 -2.60 19.86
C THR A 105 -15.67 -2.74 18.38
N ILE A 106 -14.58 -3.43 18.05
CA ILE A 106 -14.17 -3.71 16.67
C ILE A 106 -15.13 -4.70 16.01
N ALA A 107 -15.59 -5.73 16.73
CA ALA A 107 -16.64 -6.60 16.25
C ALA A 107 -17.96 -5.83 16.01
N GLY A 108 -18.36 -4.93 16.91
CA GLY A 108 -19.52 -4.06 16.72
C GLY A 108 -19.41 -3.18 15.48
N PHE A 109 -18.21 -2.64 15.22
CA PHE A 109 -17.91 -1.92 13.97
C PHE A 109 -18.16 -2.79 12.75
N PHE A 110 -17.55 -3.98 12.63
CA PHE A 110 -17.77 -4.85 11.47
C PHE A 110 -19.20 -5.38 11.34
N ALA A 111 -19.92 -5.49 12.45
CA ALA A 111 -21.34 -5.85 12.44
C ALA A 111 -22.23 -4.75 11.86
N SER A 112 -21.74 -3.51 11.77
CA SER A 112 -22.53 -2.34 11.36
C SER A 112 -21.94 -1.57 10.19
N ASP A 113 -20.69 -1.86 9.79
CA ASP A 113 -19.95 -1.16 8.74
C ASP A 113 -20.53 -1.44 7.35
N THR A 114 -21.14 -0.44 6.74
CA THR A 114 -21.64 -0.50 5.35
C THR A 114 -21.60 0.89 4.72
N GLN A 115 -21.40 0.95 3.41
CA GLN A 115 -21.46 2.20 2.65
C GLN A 115 -22.89 2.75 2.53
N SER A 116 -23.89 1.87 2.60
CA SER A 116 -25.30 2.25 2.50
C SER A 116 -26.14 1.39 3.44
N PRO A 117 -27.22 1.95 4.03
CA PRO A 117 -28.12 1.18 4.88
C PRO A 117 -28.55 -0.12 4.19
N PRO A 118 -28.58 -1.26 4.89
CA PRO A 118 -28.98 -2.53 4.27
C PRO A 118 -30.44 -2.45 3.78
N GLU A 119 -30.66 -2.70 2.49
CA GLU A 119 -32.00 -2.61 1.86
C GLU A 119 -32.94 -3.71 2.37
N GLU A 120 -32.40 -4.91 2.62
CA GLU A 120 -33.19 -6.05 3.10
C GLU A 120 -33.36 -6.01 4.64
N PRO A 121 -34.50 -6.45 5.17
CA PRO A 121 -34.65 -6.65 6.60
C PRO A 121 -33.76 -7.81 7.10
N GLY A 122 -33.15 -7.65 8.27
CA GLY A 122 -32.32 -8.68 8.90
C GLY A 122 -31.51 -8.12 10.06
N ASN A 123 -31.07 -8.99 10.98
CA ASN A 123 -30.28 -8.58 12.13
C ASN A 123 -28.79 -8.56 11.78
N CYS A 124 -28.09 -7.59 12.36
CA CYS A 124 -26.64 -7.63 12.54
C CYS A 124 -26.30 -8.62 13.66
N VAL A 125 -25.06 -9.09 13.68
CA VAL A 125 -24.61 -10.10 14.64
C VAL A 125 -23.18 -9.87 15.11
N ILE A 126 -22.96 -10.09 16.40
CA ILE A 126 -21.64 -10.34 16.97
C ILE A 126 -21.61 -11.81 17.39
N TYR A 127 -20.73 -12.59 16.79
CA TYR A 127 -20.41 -13.94 17.21
C TYR A 127 -19.39 -13.91 18.34
N CYS A 128 -19.59 -14.75 19.36
CA CYS A 128 -18.79 -14.81 20.57
C CYS A 128 -18.16 -16.20 20.69
N LEU A 129 -16.84 -16.26 20.68
CA LEU A 129 -16.06 -17.49 20.72
C LEU A 129 -15.28 -17.57 22.04
N ASP A 130 -15.40 -18.72 22.71
CA ASP A 130 -14.47 -19.16 23.76
C ASP A 130 -13.40 -20.04 23.08
N THR A 131 -12.19 -19.52 22.97
CA THR A 131 -11.10 -20.23 22.28
C THR A 131 -10.62 -21.46 23.04
N SER A 132 -10.82 -21.50 24.37
CA SER A 132 -10.44 -22.66 25.20
C SER A 132 -11.44 -23.79 25.01
N ASP A 133 -12.74 -23.48 25.04
CA ASP A 133 -13.81 -24.43 24.75
C ASP A 133 -13.69 -25.01 23.33
N LEU A 134 -13.41 -24.17 22.33
CA LEU A 134 -13.18 -24.64 20.95
C LEU A 134 -12.01 -25.63 20.88
N LYS A 135 -10.87 -25.30 21.50
CA LYS A 135 -9.69 -26.19 21.54
C LYS A 135 -10.01 -27.51 22.23
N GLU A 136 -10.74 -27.46 23.35
CA GLU A 136 -11.19 -28.65 24.06
C GLU A 136 -12.10 -29.51 23.17
N PHE A 137 -13.10 -28.91 22.51
CA PHE A 137 -14.00 -29.60 21.60
C PHE A 137 -13.25 -30.34 20.49
N TYR A 138 -12.31 -29.67 19.81
CA TYR A 138 -11.54 -30.28 18.73
C TYR A 138 -10.56 -31.36 19.21
N SER A 139 -10.05 -31.28 20.45
CA SER A 139 -9.20 -32.33 21.03
C SER A 139 -9.91 -33.67 21.24
N HIS A 140 -11.25 -33.66 21.30
CA HIS A 140 -12.09 -34.84 21.49
C HIS A 140 -12.74 -35.35 20.20
N LEU A 141 -12.57 -34.66 19.07
CA LEU A 141 -13.13 -35.10 17.79
C LEU A 141 -12.38 -36.34 17.27
N PRO A 142 -13.11 -37.41 16.88
CA PRO A 142 -12.49 -38.52 16.19
C PRO A 142 -11.97 -38.06 14.81
N PRO A 143 -10.90 -38.68 14.28
CA PRO A 143 -10.47 -38.43 12.91
C PRO A 143 -11.63 -38.65 11.93
N SER A 144 -11.69 -37.86 10.85
CA SER A 144 -12.72 -38.06 9.83
C SER A 144 -12.61 -39.46 9.18
N VAL A 145 -13.68 -39.89 8.50
CA VAL A 145 -13.75 -41.17 7.77
C VAL A 145 -12.64 -41.30 6.73
N GLU A 146 -12.13 -40.18 6.22
CA GLU A 146 -11.04 -40.12 5.23
C GLU A 146 -9.64 -40.06 5.86
N GLY A 147 -9.54 -40.15 7.20
CA GLY A 147 -8.28 -40.10 7.94
C GLY A 147 -7.69 -38.68 8.08
N ILE A 148 -8.36 -37.66 7.55
CA ILE A 148 -7.96 -36.25 7.69
C ILE A 148 -8.56 -35.73 9.01
N ALA A 149 -7.72 -35.18 9.89
CA ALA A 149 -8.22 -34.52 11.10
C ALA A 149 -8.99 -33.25 10.73
N LEU A 150 -10.19 -33.09 11.31
CA LEU A 150 -10.91 -31.81 11.26
C LEU A 150 -10.20 -30.86 12.22
N ILE A 151 -9.83 -29.69 11.73
CA ILE A 151 -9.07 -28.70 12.51
C ILE A 151 -9.82 -27.37 12.42
N ALA A 152 -10.09 -26.78 13.57
CA ALA A 152 -10.34 -25.36 13.73
C ALA A 152 -9.47 -24.85 14.88
N GLU A 153 -8.53 -23.95 14.56
CA GLU A 153 -7.49 -23.52 15.49
C GLU A 153 -7.48 -21.99 15.64
N PRO A 154 -7.57 -21.47 16.88
CA PRO A 154 -7.31 -20.07 17.18
C PRO A 154 -5.84 -19.72 16.90
N VAL A 155 -5.62 -18.89 15.88
CA VAL A 155 -4.33 -18.37 15.43
C VAL A 155 -4.17 -16.89 15.78
N THR A 156 -3.05 -16.57 16.43
CA THR A 156 -2.62 -15.18 16.68
C THR A 156 -1.32 -14.94 15.93
N VAL A 157 -1.31 -13.93 15.07
CA VAL A 157 -0.11 -13.56 14.30
C VAL A 157 0.37 -12.18 14.70
N ASN A 158 1.66 -11.95 14.51
CA ASN A 158 2.25 -10.63 14.62
C ASN A 158 3.08 -10.39 13.36
N VAL A 159 2.55 -9.58 12.44
CA VAL A 159 3.27 -9.15 11.24
C VAL A 159 3.69 -7.70 11.45
N PRO A 160 4.97 -7.45 11.78
CA PRO A 160 5.44 -6.09 12.02
C PRO A 160 5.11 -5.17 10.86
N ASN A 161 4.68 -3.94 11.16
CA ASN A 161 4.29 -2.93 10.17
C ASN A 161 3.02 -3.27 9.37
N LEU A 162 2.27 -4.33 9.66
CA LEU A 162 0.95 -4.53 9.04
C LEU A 162 -0.12 -3.75 9.84
N TRP A 163 -0.06 -2.43 9.77
CA TRP A 163 -0.80 -1.53 10.66
C TRP A 163 -2.31 -1.73 10.65
N ARG A 164 -2.92 -2.05 9.50
CA ARG A 164 -4.35 -2.35 9.50
C ARG A 164 -4.69 -3.56 10.37
N LEU A 165 -3.84 -4.60 10.35
CA LEU A 165 -4.06 -5.79 11.19
C LEU A 165 -3.93 -5.43 12.68
N GLU A 166 -2.91 -4.66 13.04
CA GLU A 166 -2.71 -4.16 14.40
C GLU A 166 -3.89 -3.31 14.88
N SER A 167 -4.37 -2.39 14.03
CA SER A 167 -5.50 -1.50 14.32
C SER A 167 -6.83 -2.24 14.55
N GLN A 168 -6.95 -3.43 13.97
CA GLN A 168 -8.14 -4.28 14.07
C GLN A 168 -8.07 -5.26 15.23
N HIS A 169 -6.95 -5.30 15.97
CA HIS A 169 -6.65 -6.36 16.93
C HIS A 169 -6.91 -7.74 16.31
N GLY A 170 -6.48 -7.91 15.04
CA GLY A 170 -6.87 -9.02 14.20
C GLY A 170 -6.36 -10.36 14.75
N HIS A 171 -7.28 -11.28 14.95
CA HIS A 171 -7.04 -12.68 15.26
C HIS A 171 -7.71 -13.53 14.20
N PHE A 172 -7.27 -14.77 14.04
CA PHE A 172 -7.79 -15.63 12.99
C PHE A 172 -8.19 -16.98 13.53
N LEU A 173 -9.34 -17.47 13.09
CA LEU A 173 -9.66 -18.88 13.20
C LEU A 173 -9.25 -19.56 11.89
N PHE A 174 -8.22 -20.40 11.93
CA PHE A 174 -7.93 -21.30 10.81
C PHE A 174 -8.92 -22.47 10.86
N ALA A 175 -9.58 -22.79 9.75
CA ALA A 175 -10.42 -23.98 9.67
C ALA A 175 -10.27 -24.70 8.32
N ASN A 176 -10.02 -26.01 8.35
CA ASN A 176 -9.91 -26.82 7.13
C ASN A 176 -11.24 -27.41 6.64
N HIS A 177 -12.35 -27.06 7.29
CA HIS A 177 -13.69 -27.52 6.98
C HIS A 177 -14.76 -26.48 7.43
N PRO A 178 -16.04 -26.65 7.07
CA PRO A 178 -17.15 -25.84 7.58
C PRO A 178 -17.39 -26.05 9.09
N TRP A 179 -16.51 -25.49 9.93
CA TRP A 179 -16.46 -25.67 11.38
C TRP A 179 -17.79 -25.36 12.10
N TYR A 180 -18.50 -24.34 11.61
CA TYR A 180 -19.80 -23.90 12.10
C TYR A 180 -20.94 -24.92 11.91
N GLN A 181 -20.71 -26.05 11.23
CA GLN A 181 -21.69 -27.13 11.11
C GLN A 181 -21.64 -28.12 12.27
N ILE A 182 -20.54 -28.17 13.01
CA ILE A 182 -20.34 -29.11 14.12
C ILE A 182 -20.06 -28.41 15.46
N TYR A 183 -19.60 -27.16 15.41
CA TYR A 183 -19.39 -26.31 16.57
C TYR A 183 -20.41 -25.18 16.61
N ASP A 184 -21.18 -25.14 17.69
CA ASP A 184 -22.24 -24.17 17.93
C ASP A 184 -21.67 -22.92 18.62
N MET A 185 -21.65 -21.79 17.92
CA MET A 185 -21.13 -20.53 18.50
C MET A 185 -22.26 -19.63 19.02
N ASP A 186 -22.10 -19.12 20.23
CA ASP A 186 -23.01 -18.15 20.83
C ASP A 186 -22.96 -16.81 20.08
N ARG A 187 -24.08 -16.08 20.08
CA ARG A 187 -24.18 -14.83 19.32
C ARG A 187 -25.12 -13.80 19.93
N ILE A 188 -24.82 -12.53 19.67
CA ILE A 188 -25.64 -11.37 20.02
C ILE A 188 -26.23 -10.82 18.72
N VAL A 189 -27.56 -10.77 18.62
CA VAL A 189 -28.28 -10.24 17.44
C VAL A 189 -28.97 -8.92 17.76
N PHE A 190 -28.94 -7.99 16.81
CA PHE A 190 -29.52 -6.65 16.97
C PHE A 190 -29.90 -6.05 15.60
N PRO A 191 -30.86 -5.11 15.54
CA PRO A 191 -31.17 -4.41 14.29
C PRO A 191 -30.06 -3.42 13.93
N TRP A 192 -29.83 -3.20 12.62
CA TRP A 192 -28.89 -2.18 12.16
C TRP A 192 -29.32 -0.78 12.61
N SER A 193 -28.43 -0.06 13.28
CA SER A 193 -28.68 1.28 13.86
C SER A 193 -27.73 2.37 13.35
N GLY A 194 -26.87 2.08 12.38
CA GLY A 194 -25.80 2.96 11.90
C GLY A 194 -24.42 2.49 12.34
N ALA A 195 -23.37 3.23 11.95
CA ALA A 195 -22.01 2.99 12.43
C ALA A 195 -21.93 3.26 13.95
N PRO A 196 -21.16 2.45 14.71
CA PRO A 196 -21.01 2.69 16.14
C PRO A 196 -20.28 4.02 16.39
N ALA A 197 -20.51 4.60 17.56
CA ALA A 197 -19.80 5.80 17.99
C ALA A 197 -18.27 5.61 18.12
N PHE A 198 -17.82 4.36 18.35
CA PHE A 198 -16.41 3.99 18.46
C PHE A 198 -16.21 2.50 18.10
N PRO A 199 -15.11 2.12 17.45
CA PRO A 199 -14.09 2.99 16.84
C PRO A 199 -14.58 3.66 15.55
N SER A 200 -13.92 4.75 15.16
CA SER A 200 -14.15 5.39 13.86
C SER A 200 -13.62 4.54 12.70
N ARG A 201 -14.13 4.78 11.49
CA ARG A 201 -13.70 4.06 10.27
C ARG A 201 -12.20 4.23 10.03
N GLU A 202 -11.63 5.40 10.28
CA GLU A 202 -10.21 5.71 10.11
C GLU A 202 -9.32 5.00 11.13
N GLN A 203 -9.86 4.60 12.29
CA GLN A 203 -9.13 3.78 13.25
C GLN A 203 -9.09 2.31 12.83
N ILE A 204 -10.12 1.82 12.13
CA ILE A 204 -10.19 0.44 11.60
C ILE A 204 -9.50 0.29 10.24
N TYR A 205 -9.55 1.34 9.43
CA TYR A 205 -8.90 1.45 8.14
C TYR A 205 -7.96 2.66 8.18
N PRO A 206 -6.76 2.50 8.76
CA PRO A 206 -5.80 3.57 8.88
C PRO A 206 -5.54 4.25 7.53
N SER A 207 -5.61 5.57 7.55
CA SER A 207 -5.35 6.37 6.37
C SER A 207 -3.85 6.55 6.09
N HIS A 208 -3.01 6.26 7.10
CA HIS A 208 -1.57 6.11 6.97
C HIS A 208 -1.21 4.67 6.61
N LYS A 209 -0.11 4.51 5.87
CA LYS A 209 0.45 3.21 5.49
C LYS A 209 1.88 3.09 5.97
N SER A 210 2.24 1.92 6.47
CA SER A 210 3.62 1.61 6.84
C SER A 210 4.50 1.40 5.60
N ALA A 211 5.81 1.23 5.81
CA ALA A 211 6.71 0.85 4.72
C ALA A 211 6.37 -0.54 4.14
N LEU A 212 5.99 -1.50 4.99
CA LEU A 212 5.57 -2.84 4.55
C LEU A 212 4.34 -2.77 3.63
N GLU A 213 3.31 -2.02 4.03
CA GLU A 213 2.09 -1.91 3.24
C GLU A 213 2.35 -1.23 1.88
N GLN A 214 3.31 -0.31 1.80
CA GLN A 214 3.75 0.28 0.52
C GLN A 214 4.50 -0.74 -0.37
N THR A 215 5.34 -1.59 0.22
CA THR A 215 5.99 -2.70 -0.52
C THR A 215 4.96 -3.70 -1.04
N LEU A 216 3.96 -4.04 -0.24
CA LEU A 216 2.88 -4.94 -0.65
C LEU A 216 1.98 -4.31 -1.73
N ASP A 217 1.68 -3.01 -1.65
CA ASP A 217 0.96 -2.29 -2.71
C ASP A 217 1.65 -2.45 -4.08
N THR A 218 2.99 -2.43 -4.11
CA THR A 218 3.80 -2.66 -5.32
C THR A 218 3.54 -4.04 -5.91
N TYR A 219 3.59 -5.09 -5.08
CA TYR A 219 3.30 -6.46 -5.53
C TYR A 219 1.86 -6.60 -6.05
N PHE A 220 0.87 -6.17 -5.24
CA PHE A 220 -0.54 -6.32 -5.61
C PHE A 220 -0.95 -5.41 -6.78
N PHE A 221 -0.21 -4.33 -7.06
CA PHE A 221 -0.35 -3.59 -8.29
C PHE A 221 -0.01 -4.45 -9.52
N ASN A 222 1.08 -5.22 -9.46
CA ASN A 222 1.48 -6.11 -10.54
C ASN A 222 0.53 -7.29 -10.71
N GLU A 223 0.06 -7.89 -9.62
CA GLU A 223 -0.95 -8.95 -9.70
C GLU A 223 -2.24 -8.46 -10.37
N ARG A 224 -2.75 -7.28 -10.00
CA ARG A 224 -3.90 -6.67 -10.69
C ARG A 224 -3.63 -6.42 -12.17
N ARG A 225 -2.39 -6.07 -12.55
CA ARG A 225 -2.00 -5.87 -13.95
C ARG A 225 -2.04 -7.18 -14.73
N ILE A 226 -1.54 -8.28 -14.16
CA ILE A 226 -1.59 -9.62 -14.75
C ILE A 226 -3.05 -10.04 -14.96
N GLU A 227 -3.89 -9.89 -13.93
CA GLU A 227 -5.32 -10.22 -13.98
C GLU A 227 -6.07 -9.39 -15.04
N ASN A 228 -5.86 -8.06 -15.04
CA ASN A 228 -6.50 -7.17 -16.01
C ASN A 228 -6.05 -7.50 -17.44
N HIS A 229 -4.77 -7.82 -17.65
CA HIS A 229 -4.28 -8.24 -18.96
C HIS A 229 -4.95 -9.53 -19.43
N ALA A 230 -5.04 -10.54 -18.56
CA ALA A 230 -5.72 -11.80 -18.86
C ALA A 230 -7.21 -11.59 -19.16
N MET A 231 -7.90 -10.76 -18.37
CA MET A 231 -9.31 -10.41 -18.57
C MET A 231 -9.53 -9.69 -19.91
N LEU A 232 -8.71 -8.68 -20.22
CA LEU A 232 -8.81 -7.95 -21.49
C LEU A 232 -8.53 -8.85 -22.69
N ARG A 233 -7.59 -9.79 -22.56
CA ARG A 233 -7.30 -10.79 -23.58
C ARG A 233 -8.49 -11.70 -23.81
N ALA A 234 -9.11 -12.24 -22.75
CA ALA A 234 -10.30 -13.09 -22.85
C ALA A 234 -11.46 -12.36 -23.53
N ILE A 235 -11.74 -11.11 -23.15
CA ILE A 235 -12.77 -10.27 -23.79
C ILE A 235 -12.47 -10.06 -25.28
N ALA A 236 -11.21 -9.82 -25.63
CA ALA A 236 -10.84 -9.62 -27.03
C ALA A 236 -10.91 -10.92 -27.84
N GLU A 237 -10.56 -12.06 -27.25
CA GLU A 237 -10.72 -13.37 -27.85
C GLU A 237 -12.20 -13.70 -28.12
N GLU A 238 -13.08 -13.45 -27.16
CA GLU A 238 -14.54 -13.59 -27.32
C GLU A 238 -15.10 -12.69 -28.43
N GLN A 239 -14.53 -11.50 -28.61
CA GLN A 239 -14.91 -10.56 -29.67
C GLN A 239 -14.22 -10.83 -31.02
N GLY A 240 -13.40 -11.87 -31.13
CA GLY A 240 -12.62 -12.17 -32.35
C GLY A 240 -11.54 -11.12 -32.67
N LYS A 241 -11.15 -10.28 -31.71
CA LYS A 241 -10.17 -9.19 -31.82
C LYS A 241 -8.79 -9.60 -31.31
N GLN A 242 -8.41 -10.86 -31.50
CA GLN A 242 -7.13 -11.42 -31.06
C GLN A 242 -5.92 -10.64 -31.59
N SER A 243 -6.07 -10.01 -32.77
CA SER A 243 -5.04 -9.19 -33.42
C SER A 243 -4.64 -7.93 -32.66
N LEU A 244 -5.41 -7.50 -31.65
CA LEU A 244 -5.07 -6.37 -30.78
C LEU A 244 -3.93 -6.70 -29.79
N PHE A 245 -3.70 -7.99 -29.51
CA PHE A 245 -2.67 -8.45 -28.59
C PHE A 245 -1.52 -9.07 -29.38
N ARG A 246 -0.65 -8.22 -29.95
CA ARG A 246 0.59 -8.68 -30.57
C ARG A 246 1.65 -8.88 -29.49
N ASN A 247 2.02 -10.13 -29.24
CA ASN A 247 3.22 -10.43 -28.46
C ASN A 247 4.44 -10.12 -29.35
N ILE A 248 5.11 -9.00 -29.09
CA ILE A 248 6.43 -8.74 -29.65
C ILE A 248 7.42 -9.28 -28.62
N TYR A 249 8.08 -10.39 -28.95
CA TYR A 249 9.20 -10.86 -28.18
C TYR A 249 10.38 -9.95 -28.49
N ILE A 250 10.73 -9.10 -27.54
CA ILE A 250 11.96 -8.32 -27.55
C ILE A 250 12.89 -9.10 -26.63
N GLU A 251 14.05 -9.56 -27.13
CA GLU A 251 15.13 -10.06 -26.25
C GLU A 251 15.38 -8.99 -25.19
N THR A 252 15.61 -9.37 -23.92
CA THR A 252 15.87 -8.43 -22.83
C THR A 252 16.89 -7.40 -23.32
N PRO A 253 16.48 -6.15 -23.58
CA PRO A 253 17.35 -5.23 -24.28
C PRO A 253 18.57 -4.94 -23.40
N GLU A 254 19.74 -4.77 -24.04
CA GLU A 254 20.92 -4.29 -23.32
C GLU A 254 20.55 -3.02 -22.56
N THR A 255 20.95 -2.93 -21.29
CA THR A 255 20.63 -1.78 -20.43
C THR A 255 21.32 -0.49 -20.89
N TYR A 256 22.30 -0.62 -21.79
CA TYR A 256 22.99 0.47 -22.47
C TYR A 256 23.55 0.03 -23.82
N ASP A 257 23.74 0.98 -24.73
CA ASP A 257 24.37 0.79 -26.03
C ASP A 257 25.90 0.68 -25.87
N SER A 258 26.40 -0.55 -25.81
CA SER A 258 27.84 -0.82 -25.59
C SER A 258 28.74 -0.19 -26.66
N ASP A 259 28.25 0.00 -27.88
CA ASP A 259 29.00 0.64 -28.98
C ASP A 259 29.21 2.14 -28.76
N SER A 260 28.48 2.77 -27.85
CA SER A 260 28.62 4.19 -27.52
C SER A 260 29.71 4.49 -26.50
N PHE A 261 30.28 3.47 -25.83
CA PHE A 261 31.23 3.65 -24.73
C PHE A 261 32.61 3.07 -25.02
N VAL A 262 33.65 3.72 -24.49
CA VAL A 262 35.06 3.32 -24.66
C VAL A 262 35.36 2.00 -23.94
N ALA A 263 34.62 1.72 -22.86
CA ALA A 263 34.71 0.49 -22.08
C ALA A 263 33.32 0.15 -21.51
N PRO A 264 33.10 -1.11 -21.07
CA PRO A 264 31.87 -1.50 -20.39
C PRO A 264 31.59 -0.60 -19.17
N LEU A 265 30.33 -0.22 -19.00
CA LEU A 265 29.89 0.56 -17.85
C LEU A 265 29.75 -0.32 -16.60
N SER A 266 30.04 0.28 -15.45
CA SER A 266 29.83 -0.30 -14.13
C SER A 266 29.19 0.75 -13.21
N PRO A 267 28.32 0.35 -12.27
CA PRO A 267 27.77 1.28 -11.28
C PRO A 267 28.89 1.96 -10.48
N THR A 268 28.71 3.24 -10.17
CA THR A 268 29.65 3.97 -9.34
C THR A 268 29.51 3.59 -7.86
N ALA A 269 30.48 3.95 -7.02
CA ALA A 269 30.48 3.58 -5.60
C ALA A 269 29.24 4.09 -4.83
N GLN A 270 28.56 5.12 -5.32
CA GLN A 270 27.31 5.63 -4.72
C GLN A 270 26.13 4.67 -4.90
N TRP A 271 26.23 3.74 -5.85
CA TRP A 271 25.24 2.70 -6.14
C TRP A 271 25.65 1.33 -5.57
N SER A 272 26.72 1.26 -4.77
CA SER A 272 27.12 0.00 -4.13
C SER A 272 26.11 -0.43 -3.08
N ASP A 273 26.08 -1.73 -2.77
CA ASP A 273 25.17 -2.25 -1.74
C ASP A 273 25.42 -1.61 -0.37
N GLU A 274 26.67 -1.29 -0.03
CA GLU A 274 27.01 -0.59 1.20
C GLU A 274 26.50 0.86 1.21
N ALA A 275 26.57 1.57 0.08
CA ALA A 275 26.09 2.94 -0.04
C ALA A 275 24.54 3.01 0.00
N LEU A 276 23.88 1.98 -0.53
CA LEU A 276 22.42 1.90 -0.60
C LEU A 276 21.78 1.21 0.61
N GLU A 277 22.56 0.64 1.53
CA GLU A 277 22.05 -0.01 2.74
C GLU A 277 21.03 0.86 3.51
N PRO A 278 21.27 2.16 3.76
CA PRO A 278 20.30 2.99 4.49
C PRO A 278 18.96 3.21 3.77
N TRP A 279 18.90 2.95 2.46
CA TRP A 279 17.68 3.03 1.65
C TRP A 279 16.87 1.75 1.68
N ARG A 280 17.45 0.64 2.17
CA ARG A 280 16.82 -0.68 2.20
C ARG A 280 16.38 -1.10 3.61
N VAL A 281 16.68 -0.29 4.61
CA VAL A 281 16.28 -0.53 6.00
C VAL A 281 14.89 0.03 6.27
N ASN A 282 13.96 -0.86 6.62
CA ASN A 282 12.65 -0.47 7.12
C ASN A 282 12.62 -0.58 8.65
N PRO A 283 12.36 0.52 9.39
CA PRO A 283 12.19 0.43 10.83
C PRO A 283 10.93 -0.40 11.17
N ASN A 284 10.98 -1.13 12.28
CA ASN A 284 9.79 -1.75 12.86
C ASN A 284 9.02 -0.67 13.65
N GLU A 285 7.79 -0.38 13.21
CA GLU A 285 6.92 0.66 13.73
C GLU A 285 5.62 0.05 14.25
N GLN A 286 5.33 0.26 15.53
CA GLN A 286 4.08 -0.18 16.15
C GLN A 286 2.98 0.86 15.92
N PHE A 287 1.84 0.44 15.35
CA PHE A 287 0.76 1.30 14.88
C PHE A 287 0.36 2.37 15.90
N TYR A 288 0.01 1.95 17.12
CA TYR A 288 -0.49 2.84 18.18
C TYR A 288 0.56 3.82 18.72
N SER A 289 1.86 3.56 18.49
CA SER A 289 2.95 4.46 18.90
C SER A 289 3.37 5.43 17.80
N THR A 290 3.10 5.05 16.55
CA THR A 290 3.55 5.78 15.36
C THR A 290 2.45 6.68 14.79
N VAL A 291 1.19 6.22 14.80
CA VAL A 291 0.05 6.91 14.19
C VAL A 291 -0.72 7.76 15.20
N GLY A 292 -1.29 8.88 14.75
CA GLY A 292 -2.18 9.73 15.54
C GLY A 292 -1.66 11.15 15.79
N ARG A 293 -0.45 11.47 15.31
CA ARG A 293 0.09 12.82 15.44
C ARG A 293 -0.51 13.77 14.42
N HIS A 294 -1.06 14.87 14.90
CA HIS A 294 -1.61 15.94 14.06
C HIS A 294 -0.75 17.21 14.21
N MET A 295 -0.39 17.84 13.10
CA MET A 295 0.41 19.07 13.09
C MET A 295 -0.32 20.19 12.34
N PRO A 296 -0.83 21.21 13.04
CA PRO A 296 -1.46 22.36 12.39
C PRO A 296 -0.42 23.22 11.65
N LEU A 297 -0.76 23.58 10.42
CA LEU A 297 -0.01 24.45 9.52
C LEU A 297 -0.92 25.60 9.08
N PRO A 298 -1.00 26.69 9.86
CA PRO A 298 -1.75 27.88 9.46
C PRO A 298 -1.02 28.62 8.34
N LEU A 299 -1.71 28.79 7.23
CA LEU A 299 -1.23 29.51 6.05
C LEU A 299 -1.85 30.90 6.03
N ARG A 300 -1.03 31.89 5.66
CA ARG A 300 -1.44 33.28 5.58
C ARG A 300 -1.72 33.66 4.14
N ASN A 301 -2.84 34.35 3.93
CA ASN A 301 -3.21 34.95 2.66
C ASN A 301 -3.09 36.47 2.76
N GLY A 302 -2.69 37.12 1.66
CA GLY A 302 -2.60 38.58 1.56
C GLY A 302 -1.40 39.07 0.76
N ALA A 303 -1.41 40.34 0.36
CA ALA A 303 -0.41 40.91 -0.56
C ALA A 303 1.04 40.87 -0.03
N THR A 304 1.24 40.80 1.29
CA THR A 304 2.56 40.72 1.94
C THR A 304 2.91 39.31 2.42
N ALA A 305 2.03 38.33 2.24
CA ALA A 305 2.31 36.95 2.63
C ALA A 305 3.27 36.31 1.60
N PRO A 306 4.25 35.50 2.03
CA PRO A 306 5.02 34.66 1.11
C PRO A 306 4.11 33.71 0.33
N SER A 307 4.61 33.13 -0.76
CA SER A 307 3.85 32.11 -1.49
C SER A 307 3.43 30.96 -0.56
N LEU A 308 2.31 30.31 -0.85
CA LEU A 308 1.84 29.19 -0.03
C LEU A 308 2.88 28.05 0.02
N ALA A 309 3.52 27.77 -1.12
CA ALA A 309 4.65 26.85 -1.21
C ALA A 309 5.78 27.22 -0.24
N ASP A 310 6.24 28.48 -0.23
CA ASP A 310 7.30 28.92 0.68
C ASP A 310 6.89 28.78 2.16
N GLN A 311 5.64 29.08 2.49
CA GLN A 311 5.10 28.92 3.84
C GLN A 311 5.08 27.45 4.29
N VAL A 312 4.62 26.54 3.42
CA VAL A 312 4.61 25.09 3.67
C VAL A 312 6.03 24.56 3.82
N LYS A 313 6.91 24.87 2.87
CA LYS A 313 8.32 24.47 2.87
C LYS A 313 9.02 24.91 4.15
N HIS A 314 8.89 26.19 4.51
CA HIS A 314 9.52 26.74 5.71
C HIS A 314 9.01 26.04 6.98
N SER A 315 7.70 25.85 7.10
CA SER A 315 7.08 25.27 8.28
C SER A 315 7.46 23.80 8.48
N ILE A 316 7.40 22.98 7.42
CA ILE A 316 7.75 21.56 7.47
C ILE A 316 9.23 21.39 7.78
N ARG A 317 10.10 22.15 7.10
CA ARG A 317 11.54 22.13 7.39
C ARG A 317 11.84 22.58 8.82
N GLY A 318 11.17 23.63 9.30
CA GLY A 318 11.28 24.10 10.67
C GLY A 318 10.89 23.02 11.68
N ALA A 319 9.78 22.32 11.46
CA ALA A 319 9.36 21.19 12.29
C ALA A 319 10.40 20.06 12.30
N LEU A 320 10.86 19.63 11.13
CA LEU A 320 11.87 18.58 10.97
C LEU A 320 13.21 18.93 11.63
N ASN A 321 13.62 20.20 11.61
CA ASN A 321 14.88 20.65 12.19
C ASN A 321 14.81 20.82 13.73
N THR A 322 13.62 21.11 14.27
CA THR A 322 13.45 21.42 15.70
C THR A 322 12.99 20.22 16.52
N GLN A 323 12.22 19.31 15.92
CA GLN A 323 11.58 18.20 16.64
C GLN A 323 12.31 16.89 16.35
N ARG A 324 13.23 16.54 17.24
CA ARG A 324 13.93 15.25 17.17
C ARG A 324 12.92 14.10 17.22
N GLY A 325 13.10 13.12 16.33
CA GLY A 325 12.23 11.95 16.25
C GLY A 325 10.92 12.16 15.49
N LEU A 326 10.66 13.34 14.90
CA LEU A 326 9.42 13.59 14.14
C LEU A 326 9.21 12.54 13.02
N ARG A 327 10.30 12.15 12.34
CA ARG A 327 10.28 11.14 11.26
C ARG A 327 9.85 9.74 11.72
N ALA A 328 9.98 9.41 13.00
CA ALA A 328 9.54 8.13 13.56
C ALA A 328 8.02 8.07 13.81
N GLN A 329 7.28 9.11 13.39
CA GLN A 329 5.83 9.20 13.56
C GLN A 329 5.15 9.42 12.21
N ALA A 330 3.98 8.83 12.05
CA ALA A 330 3.07 9.14 10.97
C ALA A 330 2.32 10.44 11.33
N VAL A 331 2.58 11.49 10.56
CA VAL A 331 2.10 12.84 10.83
C VAL A 331 0.99 13.21 9.86
N GLU A 332 -0.13 13.65 10.42
CA GLU A 332 -1.20 14.28 9.69
C GLU A 332 -1.00 15.81 9.70
N TRP A 333 -0.69 16.37 8.53
CA TRP A 333 -0.53 17.80 8.35
C TRP A 333 -1.88 18.49 8.16
N ILE A 334 -2.23 19.42 9.05
CA ILE A 334 -3.54 20.10 9.06
C ILE A 334 -3.35 21.53 8.52
N PHE A 335 -3.55 21.68 7.21
CA PHE A 335 -3.47 22.99 6.55
C PHE A 335 -4.72 23.81 6.87
N THR A 336 -4.55 25.08 7.25
CA THR A 336 -5.67 26.01 7.47
C THR A 336 -5.39 27.33 6.77
N GLY A 337 -6.44 28.05 6.36
CA GLY A 337 -6.27 29.27 5.57
C GLY A 337 -5.92 29.03 4.10
N LEU A 338 -6.31 27.88 3.55
CA LEU A 338 -6.17 27.58 2.12
C LEU A 338 -7.10 28.47 1.28
N PRO A 339 -6.67 28.94 0.10
CA PRO A 339 -7.57 29.51 -0.91
C PRO A 339 -8.59 28.49 -1.41
N GLU A 340 -9.71 28.97 -1.97
CA GLU A 340 -10.79 28.12 -2.49
C GLU A 340 -10.34 27.26 -3.68
N GLU A 341 -9.32 27.68 -4.42
CA GLU A 341 -8.80 26.97 -5.58
C GLU A 341 -7.99 25.72 -5.21
N VAL A 342 -7.53 25.62 -3.95
CA VAL A 342 -6.77 24.46 -3.48
C VAL A 342 -7.73 23.34 -3.06
N ASP A 343 -7.59 22.17 -3.68
CA ASP A 343 -8.26 20.96 -3.22
C ASP A 343 -7.63 20.49 -1.89
N GLU A 344 -8.25 20.87 -0.77
CA GLU A 344 -7.79 20.54 0.59
C GLU A 344 -7.74 19.02 0.82
N ALA A 345 -8.73 18.27 0.33
CA ALA A 345 -8.80 16.83 0.52
C ALA A 345 -7.65 16.14 -0.24
N LEU A 346 -7.39 16.57 -1.47
CA LEU A 346 -6.25 16.10 -2.25
C LEU A 346 -4.93 16.47 -1.59
N LEU A 347 -4.75 17.71 -1.14
CA LEU A 347 -3.53 18.17 -0.47
C LEU A 347 -3.25 17.35 0.79
N ARG A 348 -4.26 17.15 1.65
CA ARG A 348 -4.13 16.34 2.86
C ARG A 348 -3.73 14.91 2.52
N SER A 349 -4.42 14.28 1.57
CA SER A 349 -4.15 12.89 1.19
C SER A 349 -2.77 12.70 0.53
N THR A 350 -2.32 13.64 -0.31
CA THR A 350 -1.03 13.55 -1.00
C THR A 350 0.12 13.92 -0.07
N ALA A 351 -0.04 14.92 0.81
CA ALA A 351 0.96 15.26 1.83
C ALA A 351 1.18 14.09 2.81
N ARG A 352 0.11 13.39 3.20
CA ARG A 352 0.20 12.17 4.02
C ARG A 352 0.98 11.06 3.32
N GLN A 353 0.68 10.82 2.05
CA GLN A 353 1.38 9.80 1.25
C GLN A 353 2.86 10.16 1.06
N ALA A 354 3.19 11.40 0.70
CA ALA A 354 4.56 11.88 0.63
C ALA A 354 5.30 11.70 1.96
N TRP A 355 4.68 12.10 3.08
CA TRP A 355 5.26 11.92 4.41
C TRP A 355 5.54 10.44 4.73
N ASN A 356 4.54 9.58 4.56
CA ASN A 356 4.69 8.15 4.84
C ASN A 356 5.74 7.49 3.94
N GLY A 357 5.81 7.85 2.66
CA GLY A 357 6.77 7.28 1.72
C GLY A 357 8.20 7.79 1.90
N MET A 358 8.39 9.01 2.41
CA MET A 358 9.71 9.65 2.47
C MET A 358 10.36 9.67 3.86
N ARG A 359 9.59 9.69 4.96
CA ARG A 359 10.13 9.99 6.31
C ARG A 359 11.19 9.00 6.81
N ASN A 360 11.08 7.73 6.42
CA ASN A 360 11.99 6.67 6.83
C ASN A 360 13.18 6.50 5.87
N LEU A 361 13.08 7.07 4.67
CA LEU A 361 14.17 7.07 3.70
C LEU A 361 15.17 8.19 4.04
N PRO A 362 16.45 8.04 3.66
CA PRO A 362 17.52 8.98 3.98
C PRO A 362 17.48 10.27 3.13
N TYR A 363 16.27 10.70 2.73
CA TYR A 363 16.03 12.04 2.18
C TYR A 363 16.40 13.13 3.18
N THR A 364 16.88 14.27 2.70
CA THR A 364 17.17 15.41 3.58
C THR A 364 15.87 16.06 4.07
N ASN A 365 15.95 16.84 5.14
CA ASN A 365 14.79 17.62 5.61
C ASN A 365 14.32 18.63 4.56
N GLU A 366 15.25 19.13 3.74
CA GLU A 366 14.95 20.02 2.62
C GLU A 366 14.15 19.30 1.53
N ASP A 367 14.51 18.05 1.21
CA ASP A 367 13.84 17.25 0.18
C ASP A 367 12.38 16.97 0.54
N ILE A 368 12.12 16.51 1.77
CA ILE A 368 10.74 16.26 2.25
C ILE A 368 9.92 17.55 2.26
N ALA A 369 10.50 18.65 2.72
CA ALA A 369 9.82 19.94 2.75
C ALA A 369 9.52 20.47 1.34
N CYS A 370 10.43 20.30 0.39
CA CYS A 370 10.21 20.64 -1.02
C CYS A 370 9.12 19.77 -1.65
N ALA A 371 9.11 18.46 -1.40
CA ALA A 371 8.11 17.54 -1.93
C ALA A 371 6.69 17.95 -1.50
N ILE A 372 6.47 18.15 -0.19
CA ILE A 372 5.16 18.54 0.34
C ILE A 372 4.80 19.98 -0.10
N SER A 373 5.79 20.85 -0.21
CA SER A 373 5.60 22.19 -0.77
C SER A 373 5.23 22.19 -2.26
N ALA A 374 5.65 21.22 -3.06
CA ALA A 374 5.24 21.14 -4.46
C ALA A 374 3.76 20.76 -4.58
N LEU A 375 3.28 19.89 -3.68
CA LEU A 375 1.89 19.41 -3.66
C LEU A 375 0.87 20.54 -3.50
N ILE A 376 1.15 21.60 -2.74
CA ILE A 376 0.18 22.71 -2.61
C ILE A 376 -0.04 23.45 -3.94
N ASN A 377 1.01 23.58 -4.76
CA ASN A 377 0.88 24.17 -6.09
C ASN A 377 0.05 23.26 -6.99
N PHE A 378 0.35 21.96 -7.01
CA PHE A 378 -0.39 21.00 -7.83
C PHE A 378 -1.84 20.82 -7.42
N CYS A 379 -2.15 20.88 -6.13
CA CYS A 379 -3.52 20.82 -5.65
C CYS A 379 -4.32 22.09 -6.00
N SER A 380 -3.66 23.14 -6.51
CA SER A 380 -4.30 24.33 -7.09
C SER A 380 -4.52 24.21 -8.61
N ILE A 381 -4.04 23.13 -9.25
CA ILE A 381 -4.09 22.93 -10.70
C ILE A 381 -4.91 21.65 -10.99
N PRO A 382 -6.22 21.77 -11.28
CA PRO A 382 -7.09 20.62 -11.53
C PRO A 382 -6.61 19.74 -12.69
N ASP A 383 -5.90 20.32 -13.66
CA ASP A 383 -5.43 19.64 -14.86
C ASP A 383 -4.30 18.62 -14.60
N CYS A 384 -3.67 18.61 -13.41
CA CYS A 384 -2.60 17.65 -13.05
C CYS A 384 -3.03 16.17 -13.09
N TYR A 385 -4.33 15.87 -13.00
CA TYR A 385 -4.87 14.51 -13.10
C TYR A 385 -6.00 14.41 -14.16
N SER A 386 -5.95 15.30 -15.15
CA SER A 386 -6.88 15.30 -16.28
C SER A 386 -6.79 13.98 -17.07
N PRO A 387 -7.92 13.45 -17.59
CA PRO A 387 -7.89 12.33 -18.54
C PRO A 387 -7.27 12.73 -19.90
N GLU A 388 -7.16 14.02 -20.19
CA GLU A 388 -6.55 14.56 -21.40
C GLU A 388 -5.05 14.85 -21.17
N GLY A 389 -4.16 14.00 -21.70
CA GLY A 389 -2.71 14.08 -21.45
C GLY A 389 -2.08 15.46 -21.71
N TYR A 390 -2.47 16.16 -22.78
CA TYR A 390 -1.91 17.48 -23.09
C TYR A 390 -2.24 18.55 -22.02
N LYS A 391 -3.35 18.39 -21.26
CA LYS A 391 -3.65 19.27 -20.12
C LYS A 391 -2.70 19.00 -18.97
N VAL A 392 -2.41 17.72 -18.72
CA VAL A 392 -1.44 17.29 -17.70
C VAL A 392 -0.04 17.83 -18.06
N ASP A 393 0.39 17.68 -19.31
CA ASP A 393 1.68 18.21 -19.79
C ASP A 393 1.80 19.71 -19.51
N ARG A 394 0.76 20.50 -19.87
CA ARG A 394 0.76 21.94 -19.63
C ARG A 394 0.78 22.28 -18.14
N ALA A 395 0.00 21.57 -17.32
CA ALA A 395 -0.03 21.78 -15.88
C ALA A 395 1.35 21.60 -15.23
N PHE A 396 2.10 20.56 -15.64
CA PHE A 396 3.47 20.38 -15.16
C PHE A 396 4.46 21.36 -15.78
N GLN A 397 4.25 21.81 -17.03
CA GLN A 397 5.07 22.85 -17.65
C GLN A 397 4.88 24.24 -17.04
N GLU A 398 3.71 24.54 -16.47
CA GLU A 398 3.48 25.74 -15.67
C GLU A 398 4.31 25.75 -14.38
N TRP A 399 4.60 24.56 -13.83
CA TRP A 399 5.43 24.40 -12.66
C TRP A 399 6.93 24.31 -12.98
N ILE A 400 7.31 23.47 -13.93
CA ILE A 400 8.67 23.27 -14.43
C ILE A 400 8.65 23.49 -15.94
N PRO A 401 9.16 24.63 -16.46
CA PRO A 401 9.06 24.98 -17.88
C PRO A 401 9.63 23.93 -18.85
N ASP A 402 10.61 23.15 -18.42
CA ASP A 402 11.23 22.06 -19.18
C ASP A 402 10.81 20.66 -18.70
N ALA A 403 9.61 20.55 -18.13
CA ALA A 403 9.06 19.28 -17.67
C ALA A 403 9.00 18.25 -18.80
N ILE A 404 9.53 17.07 -18.54
CA ILE A 404 9.45 15.89 -19.40
C ILE A 404 8.68 14.79 -18.70
N TYR A 405 7.93 14.00 -19.48
CA TYR A 405 7.22 12.85 -18.98
C TYR A 405 8.13 11.61 -19.00
N ILE A 406 8.36 11.03 -17.83
CA ILE A 406 9.24 9.87 -17.65
C ILE A 406 8.44 8.64 -17.21
N GLU A 407 8.95 7.48 -17.58
CA GLU A 407 8.53 6.17 -17.10
C GLU A 407 9.72 5.48 -16.45
N PHE A 408 9.47 4.80 -15.33
CA PHE A 408 10.51 4.10 -14.59
C PHE A 408 9.98 2.83 -13.95
N GLY A 409 10.84 1.82 -13.95
CA GLY A 409 10.57 0.51 -13.39
C GLY A 409 11.41 0.24 -12.15
N TYR A 410 10.82 -0.50 -11.23
CA TYR A 410 11.46 -1.04 -10.03
C TYR A 410 11.65 -2.55 -10.19
N GLN A 411 12.37 -3.15 -9.24
CA GLN A 411 12.45 -4.60 -9.15
C GLN A 411 11.05 -5.26 -9.13
N GLY A 412 10.93 -6.44 -9.73
CA GLY A 412 9.68 -7.21 -9.79
C GLY A 412 8.64 -6.68 -10.79
N ASP A 413 9.05 -6.03 -11.89
CA ASP A 413 8.20 -5.53 -12.99
C ASP A 413 7.15 -4.48 -12.60
N SER A 414 7.31 -3.84 -11.44
CA SER A 414 6.50 -2.68 -11.09
C SER A 414 7.03 -1.43 -11.79
N TYR A 415 6.14 -0.50 -12.12
CA TYR A 415 6.52 0.73 -12.78
C TYR A 415 5.60 1.88 -12.40
N SER A 416 6.10 3.10 -12.56
CA SER A 416 5.29 4.31 -12.47
C SER A 416 5.76 5.34 -13.49
N LYS A 417 5.05 6.47 -13.51
CA LYS A 417 5.29 7.58 -14.44
C LYS A 417 5.17 8.90 -13.70
N ALA A 418 5.96 9.88 -14.10
CA ALA A 418 6.01 11.18 -13.46
C ALA A 418 6.52 12.26 -14.42
N TYR A 419 6.45 13.51 -13.99
CA TYR A 419 7.14 14.63 -14.61
C TYR A 419 8.32 15.09 -13.76
N CYS A 420 9.41 15.47 -14.43
CA CYS A 420 10.58 16.10 -13.83
C CYS A 420 11.24 17.05 -14.83
N SER A 421 12.15 17.90 -14.34
CA SER A 421 12.94 18.81 -15.17
C SER A 421 13.94 18.07 -16.04
N ALA A 422 13.88 18.28 -17.35
CA ALA A 422 14.84 17.72 -18.29
C ALA A 422 16.27 18.18 -18.02
N SER A 423 16.45 19.46 -17.69
CA SER A 423 17.75 20.06 -17.40
C SER A 423 18.34 19.57 -16.08
N GLN A 424 17.53 19.44 -15.02
CA GLN A 424 18.04 18.86 -13.77
C GLN A 424 18.43 17.40 -13.95
N MET A 425 17.62 16.61 -14.66
CA MET A 425 17.98 15.21 -14.97
C MET A 425 19.27 15.14 -15.78
N PHE A 426 19.45 16.00 -16.78
CA PHE A 426 20.69 16.07 -17.55
C PHE A 426 21.90 16.46 -16.68
N ASN A 427 21.73 17.39 -15.75
CA ASN A 427 22.80 17.80 -14.83
C ASN A 427 23.14 16.73 -13.79
N ALA A 428 22.22 15.80 -13.51
CA ALA A 428 22.43 14.67 -12.60
C ALA A 428 23.22 13.51 -13.23
N LEU A 429 23.56 13.58 -14.53
CA LEU A 429 24.41 12.59 -15.17
C LEU A 429 25.78 12.52 -14.46
N ASP A 430 26.26 11.30 -14.23
CA ASP A 430 27.56 11.08 -13.60
C ASP A 430 28.67 11.58 -14.55
N PRO A 431 29.58 12.47 -14.11
CA PRO A 431 30.69 12.92 -14.93
C PRO A 431 31.55 11.77 -15.48
N ALA A 432 31.67 10.66 -14.74
CA ALA A 432 32.38 9.47 -15.18
C ALA A 432 31.67 8.80 -16.38
N TRP A 433 30.34 8.74 -16.38
CA TRP A 433 29.54 8.25 -17.51
C TRP A 433 29.71 9.14 -18.75
N ILE A 434 29.71 10.46 -18.58
CA ILE A 434 29.95 11.37 -19.72
C ILE A 434 31.35 11.15 -20.30
N SER A 435 32.35 10.98 -19.43
CA SER A 435 33.74 10.77 -19.84
C SER A 435 34.01 9.42 -20.51
N SER A 436 33.13 8.43 -20.32
CA SER A 436 33.26 7.10 -20.92
C SER A 436 32.63 7.00 -22.32
N LEU A 437 31.90 8.02 -22.78
CA LEU A 437 31.36 8.08 -24.14
C LEU A 437 32.49 8.19 -25.18
N LYS A 438 32.35 7.47 -26.30
CA LYS A 438 33.26 7.62 -27.47
C LYS A 438 33.14 9.00 -28.11
N ASP A 439 31.94 9.56 -28.11
CA ASP A 439 31.64 10.91 -28.59
C ASP A 439 30.76 11.65 -27.57
N PRO A 440 31.36 12.33 -26.57
CA PRO A 440 30.61 13.09 -25.58
C PRO A 440 29.74 14.19 -26.19
N GLY A 441 30.11 14.72 -27.36
CA GLY A 441 29.34 15.73 -28.08
C GLY A 441 28.00 15.22 -28.66
N SER A 442 27.82 13.89 -28.72
CA SER A 442 26.57 13.27 -29.20
C SER A 442 25.42 13.38 -28.20
N VAL A 443 25.71 13.67 -26.92
CA VAL A 443 24.74 13.75 -25.83
C VAL A 443 24.56 15.20 -25.40
N LEU A 444 23.61 15.90 -26.04
CA LEU A 444 23.31 17.32 -25.79
C LEU A 444 22.04 17.53 -24.94
N SER A 445 21.36 16.46 -24.57
CA SER A 445 20.12 16.49 -23.78
C SER A 445 19.90 15.16 -23.08
N ILE A 446 18.99 15.14 -22.11
CA ILE A 446 18.60 13.91 -21.42
C ILE A 446 17.96 12.88 -22.38
N VAL A 447 17.24 13.33 -23.41
CA VAL A 447 16.72 12.48 -24.49
C VAL A 447 17.87 11.76 -25.20
N GLY A 448 18.96 12.49 -25.47
CA GLY A 448 20.16 11.92 -26.07
C GLY A 448 20.84 10.90 -25.16
N ALA A 449 20.91 11.18 -23.86
CA ALA A 449 21.47 10.28 -22.87
C ALA A 449 20.67 8.97 -22.73
N PHE A 450 19.34 9.07 -22.68
CA PHE A 450 18.49 7.88 -22.62
C PHE A 450 18.58 7.00 -23.87
N ARG A 451 18.94 7.53 -25.04
CA ARG A 451 19.23 6.66 -26.21
C ARG A 451 20.47 5.79 -26.03
N LYS A 452 21.31 6.09 -25.03
CA LYS A 452 22.57 5.41 -24.76
C LYS A 452 22.50 4.50 -23.55
N THR A 453 21.73 4.86 -22.53
CA THR A 453 21.64 4.10 -21.28
C THR A 453 20.24 4.27 -20.68
N HIS A 454 19.64 3.16 -20.24
CA HIS A 454 18.33 3.13 -19.58
C HIS A 454 18.41 2.68 -18.12
N ASP A 455 19.52 2.07 -17.71
CA ASP A 455 19.76 1.71 -16.32
C ASP A 455 20.33 2.91 -15.55
N PRO A 456 19.56 3.48 -14.60
CA PRO A 456 19.97 4.69 -13.90
C PRO A 456 21.24 4.50 -13.07
N ARG A 457 21.53 3.26 -12.63
CA ARG A 457 22.70 2.92 -11.81
C ARG A 457 24.01 3.08 -12.57
N LEU A 458 23.94 3.03 -13.90
CA LEU A 458 25.11 3.14 -14.78
C LEU A 458 25.39 4.58 -15.21
N MET A 459 24.42 5.51 -15.08
CA MET A 459 24.51 6.82 -15.73
C MET A 459 24.32 8.03 -14.81
N PHE A 460 23.67 7.90 -13.65
CA PHE A 460 23.39 9.04 -12.77
C PHE A 460 24.27 9.08 -11.53
N ASP A 461 24.59 10.29 -11.09
CA ASP A 461 24.97 10.54 -9.71
C ASP A 461 23.76 10.28 -8.81
N PHE A 462 23.87 9.30 -7.91
CA PHE A 462 22.76 8.86 -7.08
C PHE A 462 22.24 9.97 -6.15
N SER A 463 23.14 10.79 -5.59
CA SER A 463 22.75 11.90 -4.71
C SER A 463 21.91 12.95 -5.45
N GLN A 464 22.28 13.28 -6.68
CA GLN A 464 21.52 14.21 -7.50
C GLN A 464 20.19 13.61 -7.96
N LEU A 465 20.20 12.35 -8.42
CA LEU A 465 18.98 11.65 -8.83
C LEU A 465 17.99 11.52 -7.67
N SER A 466 18.45 11.17 -6.47
CA SER A 466 17.59 11.06 -5.29
C SER A 466 16.94 12.39 -4.90
N SER A 467 17.66 13.51 -5.03
CA SER A 467 17.10 14.85 -4.83
C SER A 467 16.01 15.18 -5.87
N ILE A 468 16.22 14.87 -7.16
CA ILE A 468 15.20 15.04 -8.20
C ILE A 468 14.00 14.13 -7.91
N PHE A 469 14.25 12.90 -7.49
CA PHE A 469 13.22 11.94 -7.17
C PHE A 469 12.30 12.45 -6.06
N ALA A 470 12.89 13.00 -4.99
CA ALA A 470 12.15 13.59 -3.90
C ALA A 470 11.38 14.85 -4.30
N ARG A 471 12.04 15.79 -4.98
CA ARG A 471 11.52 17.14 -5.18
C ARG A 471 10.56 17.24 -6.35
N GLU A 472 10.63 16.31 -7.30
CA GLU A 472 9.90 16.38 -8.57
C GLU A 472 9.10 15.11 -8.86
N ILE A 473 9.74 13.95 -8.81
CA ILE A 473 9.12 12.68 -9.25
C ILE A 473 8.03 12.23 -8.26
N ILE A 474 8.32 12.18 -6.96
CA ILE A 474 7.34 11.81 -5.92
C ILE A 474 6.11 12.74 -5.94
N PRO A 475 6.26 14.08 -5.83
CA PRO A 475 5.09 14.96 -5.82
C PRO A 475 4.32 14.96 -7.16
N SER A 476 4.99 14.75 -8.30
CA SER A 476 4.32 14.59 -9.58
C SER A 476 3.47 13.31 -9.63
N GLN A 477 3.99 12.16 -9.20
CA GLN A 477 3.21 10.91 -9.12
C GLN A 477 1.93 11.10 -8.28
N LEU A 478 2.07 11.78 -7.14
CA LEU A 478 0.96 12.04 -6.22
C LEU A 478 -0.08 13.00 -6.81
N ALA A 479 0.36 14.10 -7.44
CA ALA A 479 -0.50 15.06 -8.12
C ALA A 479 -1.27 14.42 -9.29
N MET A 480 -0.64 13.51 -10.01
CA MET A 480 -1.25 12.72 -11.09
C MET A 480 -2.19 11.61 -10.60
N LYS A 481 -2.32 11.40 -9.28
CA LYS A 481 -3.09 10.30 -8.67
C LYS A 481 -2.70 8.94 -9.27
N ARG A 482 -1.40 8.69 -9.44
CA ARG A 482 -0.91 7.39 -9.93
C ARG A 482 -1.38 6.27 -9.00
N SER A 483 -1.77 5.14 -9.60
CA SER A 483 -2.23 3.95 -8.87
C SER A 483 -1.13 3.30 -8.01
N LEU A 484 0.14 3.56 -8.35
CA LEU A 484 1.32 3.16 -7.61
C LEU A 484 2.25 4.37 -7.53
N VAL A 485 2.64 4.72 -6.30
CA VAL A 485 3.63 5.77 -6.04
C VAL A 485 4.86 5.07 -5.49
N LEU A 486 5.98 5.28 -6.17
CA LEU A 486 7.26 4.70 -5.81
C LEU A 486 8.12 5.80 -5.18
N TYR A 487 8.75 5.48 -4.05
CA TYR A 487 9.44 6.46 -3.19
C TYR A 487 10.95 6.24 -3.08
N ASN A 488 11.48 5.07 -3.45
CA ASN A 488 12.87 4.69 -3.20
C ASN A 488 13.72 4.63 -4.49
N PRO A 489 14.48 5.68 -4.84
CA PRO A 489 15.29 5.69 -6.06
C PRO A 489 16.37 4.61 -6.09
N ALA A 490 16.73 4.02 -4.94
CA ALA A 490 17.70 2.91 -4.86
C ALA A 490 17.20 1.62 -5.53
N ASP A 491 15.88 1.47 -5.69
CA ASP A 491 15.24 0.27 -6.24
C ASP A 491 14.94 0.40 -7.76
N LEU A 492 15.33 1.52 -8.37
CA LEU A 492 15.17 1.76 -9.80
C LEU A 492 16.03 0.78 -10.62
N VAL A 493 15.40 0.12 -11.60
CA VAL A 493 16.07 -0.77 -12.56
C VAL A 493 16.09 -0.20 -13.98
N VAL A 494 15.12 0.65 -14.31
CA VAL A 494 15.00 1.31 -15.60
C VAL A 494 14.39 2.69 -15.43
N LEU A 495 14.89 3.65 -16.20
CA LEU A 495 14.37 5.01 -16.28
C LEU A 495 14.47 5.50 -17.72
N ASN A 496 13.37 6.02 -18.27
CA ASN A 496 13.31 6.50 -19.64
C ASN A 496 12.23 7.59 -19.81
N ILE A 497 12.19 8.21 -21.00
CA ILE A 497 11.10 9.09 -21.41
C ILE A 497 9.90 8.24 -21.86
N SER A 498 8.69 8.63 -21.43
CA SER A 498 7.44 7.92 -21.73
C SER A 498 6.82 8.30 -23.07
#